data_AF-A0A5K4FEP6-F1
#
_entry.id   AF-A0A5K4FEP6-F1
#
_cell.length_a   1.000
_cell.length_b   1.000
_cell.length_c   1.000
_cell.angle_alpha   90.00
_cell.angle_beta   90.00
_cell.angle_gamma   90.00
#
_symmetry.space_group_name_H-M   'P 1'
#
loop_
_entity.id
_entity.type
_entity.pdbx_description
1 polymer ?
#
loop_
_entity_poly.entity_id
_entity_poly.type
_entity_poly.pdbx_seq_one_letter_code
_entity_poly.pdbx_strand_id
1 'polypeptide(L)'
;MNKKIILLTIIYVALMIRVPEHLKTRIKHYKDAYYNSSIQKFLSLEPYTRASSTRAPQIYHEECLRLEKLYFTKWAVHYLSKNGATDITLLQSYENEYEEAKKGDENADPRRDWGGRLRASISKKWKEREILDDVESAYIAEPRTNVNVNKEELKKQLTNTGNNIEAQLNNVKELESKAIQAANKHMNNRDDKSLEEQAYEAYSTLGEELRSLVDLMGEAEFQRILLLTTLPKDEQIKMIIQAMDKDSTNCS
;
A
#
# COMPACT_ATOMS: atom_id res chain seq x y z
N MET A 1 -9.44 29.38 -6.31
CA MET A 1 -8.54 28.60 -5.42
C MET A 1 -8.90 28.90 -3.97
N ASN A 2 -9.41 27.91 -3.22
CA ASN A 2 -10.00 28.14 -1.90
C ASN A 2 -8.89 28.50 -0.89
N LYS A 3 -9.04 29.61 -0.14
CA LYS A 3 -8.04 30.06 0.86
C LYS A 3 -7.64 28.93 1.84
N LYS A 4 -8.57 28.01 2.12
CA LYS A 4 -8.32 26.81 2.94
C LYS A 4 -7.29 25.85 2.32
N ILE A 5 -7.36 25.61 1.02
CA ILE A 5 -6.43 24.69 0.32
C ILE A 5 -5.01 25.25 0.38
N ILE A 6 -4.84 26.55 0.10
CA ILE A 6 -3.53 27.21 0.17
C ILE A 6 -2.94 27.09 1.59
N LEU A 7 -3.76 27.34 2.62
CA LEU A 7 -3.31 27.24 4.01
C LEU A 7 -2.86 25.81 4.38
N LEU A 8 -3.64 24.80 3.96
CA LEU A 8 -3.32 23.39 4.18
C LEU A 8 -2.00 22.99 3.48
N THR A 9 -1.80 23.40 2.23
CA THR A 9 -0.55 23.15 1.50
C THR A 9 0.65 23.82 2.16
N ILE A 10 0.51 25.07 2.63
CA ILE A 10 1.61 25.77 3.33
C ILE A 10 1.96 25.08 4.64
N ILE A 11 0.96 24.65 5.42
CA ILE A 11 1.19 23.92 6.68
C ILE A 11 1.90 22.60 6.40
N TYR A 12 1.45 21.85 5.39
CA TYR A 12 2.08 20.62 4.97
C TYR A 12 3.56 20.83 4.59
N VAL A 13 3.85 21.80 3.72
CA VAL A 13 5.23 22.12 3.33
C VAL A 13 6.08 22.54 4.54
N ALA A 14 5.52 23.33 5.46
CA ALA A 14 6.23 23.74 6.68
C ALA A 14 6.52 22.55 7.62
N LEU A 15 5.62 21.57 7.72
CA LEU A 15 5.84 20.35 8.48
C LEU A 15 6.89 19.46 7.81
N MET A 16 6.84 19.32 6.47
CA MET A 16 7.83 18.58 5.69
C MET A 16 9.26 19.08 5.88
N ILE A 17 9.45 20.39 6.05
CA ILE A 17 10.78 20.98 6.31
C ILE A 17 11.36 20.52 7.66
N ARG A 18 10.52 20.20 8.65
CA ARG A 18 10.97 19.82 10.00
C ARG A 18 11.25 18.34 10.18
N VAL A 19 10.92 17.51 9.20
CA VAL A 19 11.10 16.06 9.31
C VAL A 19 12.51 15.64 8.86
N PRO A 20 13.20 14.80 9.64
CA PRO A 20 14.54 14.34 9.29
C PRO A 20 14.61 13.66 7.91
N GLU A 21 15.69 13.91 7.18
CA GLU A 21 15.92 13.35 5.84
C GLU A 21 15.95 11.81 5.82
N HIS A 22 16.40 11.20 6.92
CA HIS A 22 16.40 9.74 7.04
C HIS A 22 14.97 9.17 7.00
N LEU A 23 13.99 9.86 7.61
CA LEU A 23 12.59 9.44 7.60
C LEU A 23 11.97 9.65 6.22
N LYS A 24 12.24 10.78 5.56
CA LYS A 24 11.80 11.03 4.17
C LYS A 24 12.33 9.97 3.21
N THR A 25 13.62 9.64 3.32
CA THR A 25 14.28 8.59 2.52
C THR A 25 13.61 7.24 2.74
N ARG A 26 13.29 6.91 4.00
CA ARG A 26 12.66 5.65 4.35
C ARG A 26 11.22 5.54 3.83
N ILE A 27 10.44 6.62 3.93
CA ILE A 27 9.11 6.71 3.31
C ILE A 27 9.22 6.52 1.79
N LYS A 28 10.20 7.17 1.14
CA LYS A 28 10.44 6.99 -0.30
C LYS A 28 10.70 5.53 -0.67
N HIS A 29 11.54 4.80 0.07
CA HIS A 29 11.78 3.38 -0.20
C HIS A 29 10.52 2.53 -0.07
N TYR A 30 9.70 2.78 0.96
CA TYR A 30 8.41 2.11 1.12
C TYR A 30 7.46 2.40 -0.04
N LYS A 31 7.33 3.68 -0.43
CA LYS A 31 6.54 4.11 -1.61
C LYS A 31 7.01 3.44 -2.90
N ASP A 32 8.32 3.42 -3.14
CA ASP A 32 8.90 2.80 -4.33
C ASP A 32 8.59 1.28 -4.37
N ALA A 33 8.64 0.59 -3.22
CA ALA A 33 8.24 -0.82 -3.15
C ALA A 33 6.73 -1.04 -3.28
N TYR A 34 5.91 -0.13 -2.76
CA TYR A 34 4.47 -0.13 -2.97
C TYR A 34 4.11 -0.04 -4.45
N TYR A 35 4.67 0.97 -5.15
CA TYR A 35 4.47 1.18 -6.58
C TYR A 35 4.86 -0.07 -7.38
N ASN A 36 6.04 -0.64 -7.09
CA ASN A 36 6.51 -1.85 -7.76
C ASN A 36 5.58 -3.06 -7.49
N SER A 37 5.02 -3.17 -6.29
CA SER A 37 4.04 -4.21 -5.97
C SER A 37 2.74 -4.01 -6.73
N SER A 38 2.23 -2.78 -6.84
CA SER A 38 1.03 -2.47 -7.63
C SER A 38 1.21 -2.74 -9.13
N ILE A 39 2.36 -2.36 -9.70
CA ILE A 39 2.68 -2.68 -11.10
C ILE A 39 2.77 -4.19 -11.30
N GLN A 40 3.42 -4.92 -10.38
CA GLN A 40 3.52 -6.37 -10.49
C GLN A 40 2.17 -7.06 -10.33
N LYS A 41 1.28 -6.54 -9.47
CA LYS A 41 -0.11 -7.00 -9.36
C LYS A 41 -0.79 -6.92 -10.73
N PHE A 42 -0.75 -5.76 -11.38
CA PHE A 42 -1.31 -5.58 -12.72
C PHE A 42 -0.70 -6.57 -13.75
N LEU A 43 0.63 -6.64 -13.84
CA LEU A 43 1.33 -7.53 -14.78
C LEU A 43 1.05 -9.02 -14.52
N SER A 44 0.77 -9.38 -13.27
CA SER A 44 0.37 -10.74 -12.91
C SER A 44 -1.09 -11.04 -13.27
N LEU A 45 -1.97 -10.04 -13.32
CA LEU A 45 -3.39 -10.19 -13.69
C LEU A 45 -3.61 -10.28 -15.21
N GLU A 46 -2.87 -9.51 -16.01
CA GLU A 46 -3.03 -9.43 -17.47
C GLU A 46 -3.08 -10.83 -18.14
N PRO A 47 -2.13 -11.77 -17.90
CA PRO A 47 -2.16 -13.08 -18.54
C PRO A 47 -3.37 -13.95 -18.17
N TYR A 48 -3.87 -13.82 -16.93
CA TYR A 48 -5.06 -14.54 -16.48
C TYR A 48 -6.27 -14.14 -17.31
N THR A 49 -6.47 -12.84 -17.50
CA THR A 49 -7.64 -12.32 -18.22
C THR A 49 -7.68 -12.77 -19.68
N ARG A 50 -6.51 -12.99 -20.28
CA ARG A 50 -6.37 -13.55 -21.64
C ARG A 50 -6.78 -15.02 -21.71
N ALA A 51 -6.46 -15.80 -20.69
CA ALA A 51 -6.80 -17.23 -20.65
C ALA A 51 -8.29 -17.48 -20.43
N SER A 52 -8.96 -16.63 -19.63
CA SER A 52 -10.39 -16.66 -19.39
C SER A 52 -10.86 -15.32 -18.84
N SER A 53 -11.97 -14.78 -19.36
CA SER A 53 -12.49 -13.50 -18.88
C SER A 53 -13.11 -13.56 -17.48
N THR A 54 -13.46 -14.75 -16.97
CA THR A 54 -14.22 -14.88 -15.72
C THR A 54 -13.46 -15.63 -14.63
N ARG A 55 -13.01 -16.86 -14.92
CA ARG A 55 -12.44 -17.73 -13.87
C ARG A 55 -11.01 -17.33 -13.50
N ALA A 56 -10.24 -16.90 -14.48
CA ALA A 56 -8.83 -16.62 -14.31
C ALA A 56 -8.57 -15.34 -13.46
N PRO A 57 -9.28 -14.21 -13.65
CA PRO A 57 -9.19 -13.05 -12.75
C PRO A 57 -9.54 -13.38 -11.30
N GLN A 58 -10.52 -14.25 -11.06
CA GLN A 58 -10.89 -14.70 -9.71
C GLN A 58 -9.75 -15.46 -9.03
N ILE A 59 -9.12 -16.39 -9.76
CA ILE A 59 -7.97 -17.16 -9.25
C ILE A 59 -6.80 -16.23 -8.91
N TYR A 60 -6.54 -15.23 -9.76
CA TYR A 60 -5.54 -14.21 -9.49
C TYR A 60 -5.88 -13.41 -8.21
N HIS A 61 -7.13 -12.95 -8.08
CA HIS A 61 -7.56 -12.15 -6.93
C HIS A 61 -7.41 -12.92 -5.62
N GLU A 62 -7.85 -14.20 -5.60
CA GLU A 62 -7.63 -15.11 -4.48
C GLU A 62 -6.15 -15.24 -4.13
N GLU A 63 -5.29 -15.38 -5.15
CA GLU A 63 -3.84 -15.52 -4.94
C GLU A 63 -3.20 -14.23 -4.40
N CYS A 64 -3.60 -13.07 -4.92
CA CYS A 64 -3.15 -11.77 -4.44
C CYS A 64 -3.50 -11.58 -2.96
N LEU A 65 -4.77 -11.81 -2.59
CA LEU A 65 -5.22 -11.69 -1.21
C LEU A 65 -4.53 -12.70 -0.28
N ARG A 66 -4.30 -13.93 -0.74
CA ARG A 66 -3.61 -14.96 0.02
C ARG A 66 -2.17 -14.55 0.34
N LEU A 67 -1.45 -14.02 -0.65
CA LEU A 67 -0.08 -13.54 -0.48
C LEU A 67 -0.02 -12.27 0.37
N GLU A 68 -0.90 -11.29 0.16
CA GLU A 68 -1.00 -10.10 1.00
C GLU A 68 -1.27 -10.48 2.46
N LYS A 69 -2.25 -11.36 2.72
CA LYS A 69 -2.54 -11.85 4.07
C LYS A 69 -1.31 -12.48 4.71
N LEU A 70 -0.61 -13.39 4.03
CA LEU A 70 0.59 -14.05 4.54
C LEU A 70 1.65 -13.06 5.03
N TYR A 71 1.98 -12.07 4.20
CA TYR A 71 3.04 -11.11 4.54
C TYR A 71 2.57 -10.03 5.51
N PHE A 72 1.30 -9.62 5.46
CA PHE A 72 0.68 -8.75 6.43
C PHE A 72 0.68 -9.36 7.84
N THR A 73 0.17 -10.58 7.99
CA THR A 73 0.10 -11.23 9.32
C THR A 73 1.50 -11.50 9.86
N LYS A 74 2.47 -11.86 8.99
CA LYS A 74 3.89 -11.97 9.37
C LYS A 74 4.42 -10.64 9.93
N TRP A 75 4.15 -9.55 9.21
CA TRP A 75 4.54 -8.21 9.62
C TRP A 75 3.85 -7.80 10.93
N ALA A 76 2.56 -8.07 11.09
CA ALA A 76 1.77 -7.71 12.27
C ALA A 76 2.29 -8.41 13.52
N VAL A 77 2.58 -9.71 13.45
CA VAL A 77 3.20 -10.47 14.55
C VAL A 77 4.54 -9.86 14.95
N HIS A 78 5.41 -9.56 13.97
CA HIS A 78 6.70 -8.92 14.23
C HIS A 78 6.54 -7.54 14.88
N TYR A 79 5.66 -6.70 14.33
CA TYR A 79 5.38 -5.35 14.81
C TYR A 79 4.87 -5.34 16.26
N LEU A 80 3.88 -6.18 16.57
CA LEU A 80 3.26 -6.28 17.89
C LEU A 80 4.23 -6.83 18.93
N SER A 81 5.00 -7.87 18.56
CA SER A 81 6.02 -8.46 19.43
C SER A 81 7.10 -7.44 19.80
N LYS A 82 7.56 -6.65 18.83
CA LYS A 82 8.60 -5.64 19.03
C LYS A 82 8.13 -4.42 19.82
N ASN A 83 6.89 -4.00 19.60
CA ASN A 83 6.33 -2.81 20.25
C ASN A 83 5.74 -3.07 21.64
N GLY A 84 5.84 -4.31 22.14
CA GLY A 84 5.37 -4.68 23.47
C GLY A 84 3.86 -4.53 23.61
N ALA A 85 3.09 -5.09 22.67
CA ALA A 85 1.64 -5.05 22.71
C ALA A 85 1.12 -5.42 24.11
N THR A 86 0.48 -4.47 24.79
CA THR A 86 -0.16 -4.65 26.09
C THR A 86 -1.35 -5.59 25.97
N ASP A 87 -1.98 -5.61 24.79
CA ASP A 87 -3.05 -6.52 24.40
C ASP A 87 -2.47 -7.85 23.90
N ILE A 88 -2.30 -8.78 24.84
CA ILE A 88 -1.87 -10.17 24.56
C ILE A 88 -2.85 -10.87 23.62
N THR A 89 -4.16 -10.57 23.73
CA THR A 89 -5.19 -11.19 22.88
C THR A 89 -5.04 -10.75 21.42
N LEU A 90 -4.69 -9.49 21.17
CA LEU A 90 -4.42 -9.00 19.82
C LEU A 90 -3.22 -9.71 19.17
N LEU A 91 -2.11 -9.86 19.92
CA LEU A 91 -0.93 -10.59 19.42
C LEU A 91 -1.28 -12.05 19.09
N GLN A 92 -1.95 -12.76 20.01
CA GLN A 92 -2.38 -14.14 19.79
C GLN A 92 -3.30 -14.29 18.58
N SER A 93 -4.19 -13.32 18.33
CA SER A 93 -5.04 -13.32 17.13
C SER A 93 -4.19 -13.31 15.85
N TYR A 94 -3.23 -12.39 15.74
CA TYR A 94 -2.38 -12.31 14.56
C TYR A 94 -1.39 -13.49 14.44
N GLU A 95 -0.93 -14.07 15.54
CA GLU A 95 -0.15 -15.31 15.53
C GLU A 95 -0.96 -16.46 14.93
N ASN A 96 -2.22 -16.63 15.34
CA ASN A 96 -3.12 -17.64 14.78
C ASN A 96 -3.38 -17.39 13.29
N GLU A 97 -3.69 -16.16 12.91
CA GLU A 97 -3.92 -15.80 11.49
C GLU A 97 -2.69 -16.02 10.62
N TYR A 98 -1.48 -15.77 11.16
CA TYR A 98 -0.24 -16.03 10.45
C TYR A 98 0.02 -17.52 10.27
N GLU A 99 -0.23 -18.34 11.29
CA GLU A 99 -0.11 -19.79 11.16
C GLU A 99 -1.14 -20.37 10.17
N GLU A 100 -2.36 -19.83 10.13
CA GLU A 100 -3.34 -20.18 9.08
C GLU A 100 -2.85 -19.78 7.68
N ALA A 101 -2.33 -18.56 7.52
CA ALA A 101 -1.83 -18.08 6.24
C ALA A 101 -0.62 -18.89 5.75
N LYS A 102 0.28 -19.30 6.65
CA LYS A 102 1.40 -20.20 6.34
C LYS A 102 0.92 -21.56 5.83
N LYS A 103 -0.03 -22.20 6.52
CA LYS A 103 -0.64 -23.46 6.05
C LYS A 103 -1.32 -23.29 4.70
N GLY A 104 -1.98 -22.15 4.47
CA GLY A 104 -2.55 -21.80 3.17
C GLY A 104 -1.50 -21.65 2.07
N ASP A 105 -0.32 -21.11 2.38
CA ASP A 105 0.80 -20.97 1.45
C ASP A 105 1.47 -22.30 1.11
N GLU A 106 1.65 -23.18 2.09
CA GLU A 106 2.21 -24.53 1.89
C GLU A 106 1.36 -25.40 0.93
N ASN A 107 0.04 -25.19 0.96
CA ASN A 107 -0.92 -25.94 0.14
C ASN A 107 -1.30 -25.23 -1.17
N ALA A 108 -0.76 -24.04 -1.43
CA ALA A 108 -1.11 -23.26 -2.62
C ALA A 108 -0.56 -23.91 -3.90
N ASP A 109 -1.34 -23.87 -4.98
CA ASP A 109 -0.87 -24.32 -6.30
C ASP A 109 0.23 -23.35 -6.78
N PRO A 110 1.49 -23.78 -6.94
CA PRO A 110 2.58 -22.90 -7.34
C PRO A 110 2.36 -22.24 -8.71
N ARG A 111 1.47 -22.79 -9.53
CA ARG A 111 1.08 -22.22 -10.83
C ARG A 111 0.16 -21.00 -10.68
N ARG A 112 -0.28 -20.62 -9.48
CA ARG A 112 -1.04 -19.39 -9.26
C ARG A 112 -0.15 -18.13 -9.30
N ASP A 113 1.12 -18.25 -8.92
CA ASP A 113 2.11 -17.16 -9.02
C ASP A 113 3.18 -17.48 -10.06
N TRP A 114 2.89 -17.16 -11.33
CA TRP A 114 3.79 -17.47 -12.44
C TRP A 114 5.18 -16.84 -12.26
N GLY A 115 6.15 -17.70 -11.97
CA GLY A 115 7.54 -17.32 -11.75
C GLY A 115 7.82 -16.67 -10.39
N GLY A 116 6.87 -16.71 -9.44
CA GLY A 116 7.07 -16.19 -8.08
C GLY A 116 7.14 -14.66 -8.00
N ARG A 117 6.78 -13.95 -9.07
CA ARG A 117 7.00 -12.50 -9.19
C ARG A 117 6.04 -11.73 -8.28
N LEU A 118 4.78 -12.18 -8.19
CA LEU A 118 3.79 -11.53 -7.34
C LEU A 118 4.21 -11.63 -5.87
N ARG A 119 4.53 -12.85 -5.41
CA ARG A 119 5.07 -13.11 -4.08
C ARG A 119 6.30 -12.27 -3.79
N ALA A 120 7.28 -12.25 -4.69
CA ALA A 120 8.50 -11.48 -4.49
C ALA A 120 8.22 -9.98 -4.30
N SER A 121 7.29 -9.42 -5.09
CA SER A 121 6.93 -8.00 -5.00
C SER A 121 6.19 -7.65 -3.71
N ILE A 122 5.21 -8.47 -3.31
CA ILE A 122 4.43 -8.28 -2.07
C ILE A 122 5.34 -8.45 -0.85
N SER A 123 6.17 -9.50 -0.83
CA SER A 123 7.18 -9.73 0.21
C SER A 123 8.09 -8.52 0.39
N LYS A 124 8.57 -7.93 -0.72
CA LYS A 124 9.42 -6.74 -0.69
C LYS A 124 8.68 -5.53 -0.13
N LYS A 125 7.43 -5.28 -0.54
CA LYS A 125 6.58 -4.21 0.00
C LYS A 125 6.50 -4.28 1.53
N TRP A 126 6.15 -5.45 2.07
CA TRP A 126 6.04 -5.66 3.51
C TRP A 126 7.39 -5.59 4.25
N LYS A 127 8.47 -6.03 3.61
CA LYS A 127 9.81 -5.85 4.19
C LYS A 127 10.21 -4.38 4.28
N GLU A 128 9.90 -3.57 3.26
CA GLU A 128 10.13 -2.14 3.34
C GLU A 128 9.21 -1.47 4.40
N ARG A 129 8.00 -1.98 4.65
CA ARG A 129 7.18 -1.51 5.77
C ARG A 129 7.84 -1.79 7.12
N GLU A 130 8.31 -3.02 7.34
CA GLU A 130 9.01 -3.43 8.57
C GLU A 130 10.21 -2.51 8.88
N ILE A 131 11.02 -2.18 7.87
CA ILE A 131 12.17 -1.27 8.06
C ILE A 131 11.73 0.18 8.30
N LEU A 132 10.58 0.60 7.72
CA LEU A 132 10.01 1.92 8.02
C LEU A 132 9.54 2.02 9.48
N ASP A 133 8.97 0.96 10.04
CA ASP A 133 8.52 0.94 11.44
C ASP A 133 9.66 1.20 12.43
N ASP A 134 10.87 0.72 12.12
CA ASP A 134 12.05 0.93 12.97
C ASP A 134 12.47 2.40 13.01
N VAL A 135 12.45 3.06 11.85
CA VAL A 135 12.76 4.48 11.73
C VAL A 135 11.65 5.34 12.33
N GLU A 136 10.40 4.98 12.10
CA GLU A 136 9.22 5.61 12.68
C GLU A 136 9.26 5.54 14.22
N SER A 137 9.55 4.36 14.78
CA SER A 137 9.65 4.15 16.23
C SER A 137 10.77 4.98 16.85
N ALA A 138 11.93 5.06 16.19
CA ALA A 138 13.04 5.91 16.64
C ALA A 138 12.64 7.40 16.63
N TYR A 139 12.03 7.87 15.54
CA TYR A 139 11.56 9.25 15.42
C TYR A 139 10.48 9.62 16.46
N ILE A 140 9.59 8.70 16.80
CA ILE A 140 8.57 8.89 17.85
C ILE A 140 9.22 8.99 19.24
N ALA A 141 10.28 8.22 19.51
CA ALA A 141 10.96 8.19 20.81
C ALA A 141 11.86 9.40 21.09
N GLU A 142 12.19 10.21 20.07
CA GLU A 142 13.02 11.40 20.23
C GLU A 142 12.39 12.42 21.20
N PRO A 143 13.13 12.98 22.18
CA PRO A 143 12.64 14.06 23.02
C PRO A 143 12.31 15.30 22.19
N ARG A 144 11.03 15.69 22.14
CA ARG A 144 10.60 16.85 21.34
C ARG A 144 10.44 18.11 22.17
N THR A 145 11.11 19.16 21.74
CA THR A 145 10.84 20.53 22.18
C THR A 145 9.61 21.06 21.43
N ASN A 146 8.45 21.07 22.10
CA ASN A 146 7.25 21.85 21.73
C ASN A 146 6.97 22.00 20.22
N VAL A 147 6.92 20.89 19.46
CA VAL A 147 6.22 20.95 18.18
C VAL A 147 4.74 21.09 18.54
N ASN A 148 4.21 22.31 18.45
CA ASN A 148 2.78 22.60 18.64
C ASN A 148 2.01 22.00 17.46
N VAL A 149 1.91 20.67 17.46
CA VAL A 149 1.16 19.90 16.47
C VAL A 149 -0.29 19.91 16.91
N ASN A 150 -1.16 20.54 16.12
CA ASN A 150 -2.59 20.48 16.36
C ASN A 150 -3.10 19.08 15.98
N LYS A 151 -3.28 18.22 16.99
CA LYS A 151 -3.78 16.83 16.85
C LYS A 151 -5.06 16.75 16.01
N GLU A 152 -6.00 17.67 16.20
CA GLU A 152 -7.29 17.66 15.49
C GLU A 152 -7.15 18.11 14.04
N GLU A 153 -6.23 19.03 13.75
CA GLU A 153 -5.93 19.42 12.38
C GLU A 153 -5.24 18.27 11.62
N LEU A 154 -4.26 17.60 12.24
CA LEU A 154 -3.61 16.43 11.63
C LEU A 154 -4.59 15.29 11.36
N LYS A 155 -5.51 15.01 12.29
CA LYS A 155 -6.57 14.02 12.06
C LYS A 155 -7.41 14.38 10.84
N LYS A 156 -7.83 15.64 10.70
CA LYS A 156 -8.61 16.10 9.54
C LYS A 156 -7.81 15.97 8.24
N GLN A 157 -6.54 16.33 8.26
CA GLN A 157 -5.64 16.16 7.11
C GLN A 157 -5.52 14.69 6.72
N LEU A 158 -5.23 13.82 7.68
CA LEU A 158 -5.12 12.37 7.46
C LEU A 158 -6.43 11.77 6.93
N THR A 159 -7.59 12.17 7.47
CA THR A 159 -8.90 11.75 6.94
C THR A 159 -9.12 12.21 5.50
N ASN A 160 -8.81 13.47 5.19
CA ASN A 160 -8.95 13.99 3.82
C ASN A 160 -8.03 13.26 2.84
N THR A 161 -6.77 13.03 3.22
CA THR A 161 -5.81 12.25 2.41
C THR A 161 -6.30 10.82 2.23
N GLY A 162 -6.82 10.19 3.29
CA GLY A 162 -7.40 8.86 3.24
C GLY A 162 -8.58 8.75 2.25
N ASN A 163 -9.47 9.74 2.23
CA ASN A 163 -10.56 9.80 1.25
C ASN A 163 -10.04 9.96 -0.19
N ASN A 164 -8.98 10.77 -0.38
CA ASN A 164 -8.35 10.92 -1.69
C ASN A 164 -7.67 9.63 -2.16
N ILE A 165 -7.00 8.90 -1.26
CA ILE A 165 -6.42 7.58 -1.55
C ILE A 165 -7.52 6.61 -1.99
N GLU A 166 -8.66 6.57 -1.29
CA GLU A 166 -9.76 5.68 -1.63
C GLU A 166 -10.38 6.01 -2.99
N ALA A 167 -10.60 7.29 -3.28
CA ALA A 167 -11.04 7.74 -4.60
C ALA A 167 -10.03 7.36 -5.70
N GLN A 168 -8.74 7.54 -5.45
CA GLN A 168 -7.67 7.21 -6.38
C GLN A 168 -7.54 5.70 -6.61
N LEU A 169 -7.71 4.88 -5.57
CA LEU A 169 -7.75 3.42 -5.68
C LEU A 169 -8.88 2.96 -6.61
N ASN A 170 -10.07 3.56 -6.50
CA ASN A 170 -11.19 3.25 -7.39
C ASN A 170 -10.90 3.66 -8.84
N ASN A 171 -10.27 4.82 -9.05
CA ASN A 171 -9.83 5.25 -10.38
C ASN A 171 -8.81 4.27 -10.99
N VAL A 172 -7.80 3.88 -10.22
CA VAL A 172 -6.79 2.89 -10.64
C VAL A 172 -7.45 1.56 -11.03
N LYS A 173 -8.39 1.03 -10.24
CA LYS A 173 -9.11 -0.22 -10.57
C LYS A 173 -9.86 -0.13 -11.89
N GLU A 174 -10.50 1.01 -12.17
CA GLU A 174 -11.18 1.22 -13.46
C GLU A 174 -10.17 1.25 -14.62
N LEU A 175 -9.05 1.94 -14.44
CA LEU A 175 -7.99 2.02 -15.45
C LEU A 175 -7.28 0.68 -15.68
N GLU A 176 -7.08 -0.12 -14.63
CA GLU A 176 -6.57 -1.49 -14.75
C GLU A 176 -7.48 -2.34 -15.63
N SER A 177 -8.81 -2.24 -15.45
CA SER A 177 -9.77 -2.94 -16.30
C SER A 177 -9.67 -2.49 -17.76
N LYS A 178 -9.57 -1.17 -18.02
CA LYS A 178 -9.41 -0.62 -19.37
C LYS A 178 -8.09 -1.06 -20.02
N ALA A 179 -7.00 -1.02 -19.27
CA ALA A 179 -5.68 -1.45 -19.71
C ALA A 179 -5.68 -2.94 -20.10
N ILE A 180 -6.27 -3.80 -19.27
CA ILE A 180 -6.45 -5.22 -19.57
C ILE A 180 -7.27 -5.43 -20.85
N GLN A 181 -8.36 -4.68 -21.04
CA GLN A 181 -9.19 -4.79 -22.24
C GLN A 181 -8.42 -4.38 -23.50
N ALA A 182 -7.66 -3.28 -23.44
CA ALA A 182 -6.83 -2.81 -24.54
C ALA A 182 -5.74 -3.85 -24.90
N ALA A 183 -5.07 -4.39 -23.88
CA ALA A 183 -4.07 -5.45 -24.02
C ALA A 183 -4.64 -6.69 -24.72
N ASN A 184 -5.79 -7.19 -24.24
CA ASN A 184 -6.44 -8.36 -24.82
C ASN A 184 -6.87 -8.12 -26.27
N LYS A 185 -7.38 -6.93 -26.61
CA LYS A 185 -7.72 -6.57 -27.99
C LYS A 185 -6.50 -6.57 -28.89
N HIS A 186 -5.41 -5.94 -28.47
CA HIS A 186 -4.14 -5.94 -29.20
C HIS A 186 -3.61 -7.37 -29.40
N MET A 187 -3.61 -8.20 -28.35
CA MET A 187 -3.11 -9.57 -28.44
C MET A 187 -3.92 -10.48 -29.37
N ASN A 188 -5.22 -10.18 -29.57
CA ASN A 188 -6.09 -10.89 -30.51
C ASN A 188 -5.91 -10.42 -31.96
N ASN A 189 -5.38 -9.22 -32.17
CA ASN A 189 -5.20 -8.60 -33.49
C ASN A 189 -3.81 -7.95 -33.59
N ARG A 190 -2.75 -8.76 -33.46
CA ARG A 190 -1.37 -8.26 -33.32
C ARG A 190 -0.85 -7.46 -34.53
N ASP A 191 -1.47 -7.62 -35.69
CA ASP A 191 -1.09 -6.88 -36.89
C ASP A 191 -1.67 -5.45 -36.93
N ASP A 192 -2.64 -5.15 -36.06
CA ASP A 192 -3.26 -3.83 -35.96
C ASP A 192 -2.45 -2.93 -35.01
N LYS A 193 -1.57 -2.12 -35.60
CA LYS A 193 -0.75 -1.13 -34.88
C LYS A 193 -1.57 -0.14 -34.06
N SER A 194 -2.80 0.17 -34.46
CA SER A 194 -3.64 1.11 -33.70
C SER A 194 -4.05 0.52 -32.34
N LEU A 195 -4.14 -0.81 -32.24
CA LEU A 195 -4.43 -1.50 -30.98
C LEU A 195 -3.19 -1.60 -30.09
N GLU A 196 -2.00 -1.75 -30.68
CA GLU A 196 -0.74 -1.67 -29.95
C GLU A 196 -0.59 -0.29 -29.28
N GLU A 197 -0.82 0.79 -30.03
CA GLU A 197 -0.80 2.17 -29.51
C GLU A 197 -1.83 2.39 -28.40
N GLN A 198 -3.07 1.90 -28.56
CA GLN A 198 -4.11 1.98 -27.52
C GLN A 198 -3.72 1.22 -26.23
N ALA A 199 -3.13 0.03 -26.36
CA ALA A 199 -2.65 -0.73 -25.21
C ALA A 199 -1.52 0.01 -24.48
N TYR A 200 -0.58 0.57 -25.23
CA TYR A 200 0.52 1.38 -24.68
C TYR A 200 0.00 2.64 -23.96
N GLU A 201 -0.94 3.37 -24.55
CA GLU A 201 -1.55 4.56 -23.94
C GLU A 201 -2.29 4.22 -22.64
N ALA A 202 -3.04 3.11 -22.64
CA ALA A 202 -3.73 2.65 -21.44
C ALA A 202 -2.74 2.26 -20.32
N TYR A 203 -1.62 1.63 -20.67
CA TYR A 203 -0.55 1.30 -19.71
C TYR A 203 0.15 2.54 -19.17
N SER A 204 0.44 3.52 -20.02
CA SER A 204 1.04 4.80 -19.61
C SER A 204 0.13 5.53 -18.63
N THR A 205 -1.14 5.67 -18.97
CA THR A 205 -2.15 6.31 -18.12
C THR A 205 -2.27 5.61 -16.76
N LEU A 206 -2.35 4.27 -16.76
CA LEU A 206 -2.38 3.49 -15.52
C LEU A 206 -1.12 3.72 -14.66
N GLY A 207 0.06 3.74 -15.28
CA GLY A 207 1.32 4.00 -14.58
C GLY A 207 1.39 5.37 -13.91
N GLU A 208 0.89 6.41 -14.58
CA GLU A 208 0.81 7.79 -14.04
C GLU A 208 -0.14 7.87 -12.84
N GLU A 209 -1.30 7.22 -12.93
CA GLU A 209 -2.33 7.22 -11.89
C GLU A 209 -1.92 6.36 -10.69
N LEU A 210 -1.18 5.26 -10.92
CA LEU A 210 -0.52 4.49 -9.86
C LEU A 210 0.56 5.30 -9.15
N ARG A 211 1.31 6.13 -9.88
CA ARG A 211 2.32 7.01 -9.26
C ARG A 211 1.66 8.08 -8.40
N SER A 212 0.57 8.67 -8.87
CA SER A 212 -0.25 9.62 -8.11
C SER A 212 -0.83 9.00 -6.84
N LEU A 213 -1.33 7.76 -6.91
CA LEU A 213 -1.76 6.99 -5.76
C LEU A 213 -0.65 6.83 -4.71
N VAL A 214 0.53 6.38 -5.14
CA VAL A 214 1.67 6.17 -4.25
C VAL A 214 2.13 7.48 -3.61
N ASP A 215 2.04 8.61 -4.32
CA ASP A 215 2.34 9.92 -3.74
C ASP A 215 1.35 10.30 -2.63
N LEU A 216 0.04 10.08 -2.82
CA LEU A 216 -0.97 10.26 -1.76
C LEU A 216 -0.74 9.32 -0.58
N MET A 217 -0.32 8.08 -0.81
CA MET A 217 0.01 7.15 0.27
C MET A 217 1.22 7.63 1.08
N GLY A 218 2.26 8.12 0.38
CA GLY A 218 3.40 8.77 1.03
C GLY A 218 3.02 9.96 1.90
N GLU A 219 2.04 10.73 1.44
CA GLU A 219 1.46 11.84 2.19
C GLU A 219 0.76 11.36 3.48
N ALA A 220 -0.08 10.35 3.36
CA ALA A 220 -0.78 9.77 4.51
C ALA A 220 0.19 9.16 5.52
N GLU A 221 1.26 8.49 5.06
CA GLU A 221 2.34 7.97 5.91
C GLU A 221 2.97 9.10 6.72
N PHE A 222 3.34 10.20 6.07
CA PHE A 222 3.94 11.35 6.72
C PHE A 222 3.01 11.97 7.77
N GLN A 223 1.76 12.23 7.40
CA GLN A 223 0.74 12.78 8.29
C GLN A 223 0.49 11.85 9.49
N ARG A 224 0.43 10.54 9.26
CA ARG A 224 0.26 9.53 10.32
C ARG A 224 1.44 9.55 11.29
N ILE A 225 2.67 9.52 10.80
CA ILE A 225 3.88 9.58 11.64
C ILE A 225 3.87 10.81 12.54
N LEU A 226 3.52 11.98 12.01
CA LEU A 226 3.38 13.19 12.82
C LEU A 226 2.27 13.06 13.88
N LEU A 227 1.11 12.50 13.50
CA LEU A 227 0.00 12.30 14.42
C LEU A 227 0.37 11.35 15.56
N LEU A 228 1.03 10.22 15.26
CA LEU A 228 1.44 9.20 16.23
C LEU A 228 2.27 9.78 17.38
N THR A 229 3.05 10.82 17.11
CA THR A 229 3.90 11.49 18.12
C THR A 229 3.12 12.25 19.18
N THR A 230 1.80 12.40 18.97
CA THR A 230 0.85 13.05 19.89
C THR A 230 -0.06 12.06 20.61
N LEU A 231 0.07 10.76 20.32
CA LEU A 231 -0.82 9.71 20.81
C LEU A 231 -0.13 8.85 21.87
N PRO A 232 -0.87 8.30 22.85
CA PRO A 232 -0.36 7.25 23.72
C PRO A 232 -0.04 5.98 22.91
N LYS A 233 0.85 5.14 23.44
CA LYS A 233 1.39 3.96 22.74
C LYS A 233 0.30 3.01 22.22
N ASP A 234 -0.75 2.77 23.00
CA ASP A 234 -1.84 1.87 22.60
C ASP A 234 -2.64 2.43 21.40
N GLU A 235 -2.89 3.75 21.35
CA GLU A 235 -3.51 4.41 20.20
C GLU A 235 -2.59 4.38 18.97
N GLN A 236 -1.28 4.48 19.16
CA GLN A 236 -0.31 4.36 18.06
C GLN A 236 -0.39 2.98 17.40
N ILE A 237 -0.31 1.93 18.21
CA ILE A 237 -0.36 0.52 17.75
C ILE A 237 -1.67 0.27 17.00
N LYS A 238 -2.81 0.66 17.58
CA LYS A 238 -4.13 0.48 16.96
C LYS A 238 -4.22 1.17 15.61
N MET A 239 -3.75 2.41 15.50
CA MET A 239 -3.81 3.18 14.27
C MET A 239 -2.94 2.57 13.15
N ILE A 240 -1.74 2.09 13.48
CA ILE A 240 -0.82 1.48 12.51
C ILE A 240 -1.38 0.14 12.02
N ILE A 241 -1.84 -0.72 12.92
CA ILE A 241 -2.45 -2.01 12.57
C ILE A 241 -3.66 -1.81 11.64
N GLN A 242 -4.58 -0.90 11.98
CA GLN A 242 -5.77 -0.62 11.15
C GLN A 242 -5.42 -0.11 9.75
N ALA A 243 -4.40 0.75 9.64
CA ALA A 243 -3.95 1.26 8.35
C ALA A 243 -3.36 0.15 7.47
N MET A 244 -2.54 -0.72 8.06
CA MET A 244 -1.88 -1.81 7.34
C MET A 244 -2.84 -2.96 7.00
N ASP A 245 -3.81 -3.24 7.87
CA ASP A 245 -4.89 -4.19 7.62
C ASP A 245 -5.71 -3.77 6.39
N LYS A 246 -6.14 -2.50 6.34
CA LYS A 246 -6.82 -1.94 5.15
C LYS A 246 -5.94 -2.10 3.90
N ASP A 247 -4.64 -1.82 3.99
CA ASP A 247 -3.74 -1.98 2.84
C ASP A 247 -3.60 -3.42 2.35
N SER A 248 -3.61 -4.40 3.27
CA SER A 248 -3.51 -5.82 2.92
C SER A 248 -4.67 -6.32 2.04
N THR A 249 -5.78 -5.58 2.01
CA THR A 249 -6.96 -5.92 1.20
C THR A 249 -6.96 -5.27 -0.19
N ASN A 250 -5.94 -4.48 -0.52
CA ASN A 250 -5.84 -3.76 -1.80
C ASN A 250 -5.34 -4.69 -2.94
N CYS A 251 -6.17 -5.65 -3.32
CA CYS A 251 -6.04 -6.45 -4.53
C CYS A 251 -7.20 -6.15 -5.48
N SER A 252 -6.89 -6.01 -6.77
CA SER A 252 -7.85 -5.75 -7.84
C SER A 252 -8.60 -7.00 -8.27
#